data_AF-A0A3B9QIX9-F1
#
_entry.id   AF-A0A3B9QIX9-F1
#
_cell.length_a   1.000
_cell.length_b   1.000
_cell.length_c   1.000
_cell.angle_alpha   90.00
_cell.angle_beta   90.00
_cell.angle_gamma   90.00
#
_symmetry.space_group_name_H-M   'P 1'
#
loop_
_entity.id
_entity.type
_entity.pdbx_description
1 polymer ?
#
loop_
_entity_poly.entity_id
_entity_poly.type
_entity_poly.pdbx_seq_one_letter_code
_entity_poly.pdbx_strand_id
1 'polypeptide(L)'
;DAANLTVNYRYAPDRTPEQAEAHVAEVLGEYDQLIVDDHAPPAMPALTHPLLRQLIDRNNLEVRAKLGWTDVARFAVNGIPASNFGAGDASIAHTQGEFVERHEIELVYSALLDLLNEGVS
;
A
#
# COMPACT_ATOMS: atom_id res chain seq x y z
N ASP A 1 21.04 -33.19 10.82
CA ASP A 1 21.31 -32.01 9.96
C ASP A 1 20.01 -31.23 9.82
N ALA A 2 20.09 -29.92 9.62
CA ALA A 2 18.92 -29.04 9.49
C ALA A 2 19.27 -27.80 8.66
N ALA A 3 18.32 -27.34 7.85
CA ALA A 3 18.40 -26.12 7.07
C ALA A 3 17.08 -25.36 7.19
N ASN A 4 17.14 -24.03 7.22
CA ASN A 4 15.96 -23.16 7.30
C ASN A 4 15.96 -22.16 6.15
N LEU A 5 14.77 -21.80 5.67
CA LEU A 5 14.54 -20.78 4.65
C LEU A 5 13.50 -19.79 5.15
N THR A 6 13.79 -18.49 5.05
CA THR A 6 12.81 -17.42 5.28
C THR A 6 12.30 -16.91 3.94
N VAL A 7 10.99 -16.96 3.73
CA VAL A 7 10.34 -16.51 2.50
C VAL A 7 9.54 -15.24 2.79
N ASN A 8 9.82 -14.16 2.05
CA ASN A 8 8.95 -12.98 2.04
C ASN A 8 8.05 -13.02 0.80
N TYR A 9 6.77 -13.33 1.00
CA TYR A 9 5.80 -13.34 -0.09
C TYR A 9 4.90 -12.11 -0.03
N ARG A 10 4.85 -11.35 -1.13
CA ARG A 10 3.98 -10.19 -1.31
C ARG A 10 2.88 -10.53 -2.30
N TYR A 11 1.63 -10.32 -1.91
CA TYR A 11 0.47 -10.64 -2.72
C TYR A 11 -0.46 -9.44 -2.89
N ALA A 12 -1.17 -9.41 -4.02
CA ALA A 12 -2.08 -8.33 -4.35
C ALA A 12 -3.40 -8.43 -3.55
N PRO A 13 -4.17 -7.33 -3.46
CA PRO A 13 -5.45 -7.30 -2.75
C PRO A 13 -6.57 -8.20 -3.30
N ASP A 14 -6.31 -8.92 -4.40
CA ASP A 14 -7.22 -9.89 -5.01
C ASP A 14 -7.20 -11.27 -4.32
N ARG A 15 -6.31 -11.46 -3.33
CA ARG A 15 -6.15 -12.71 -2.59
C ARG A 15 -6.41 -12.50 -1.10
N THR A 16 -6.97 -13.52 -0.46
CA THR A 16 -7.06 -13.59 1.00
C THR A 16 -5.73 -14.05 1.61
N PRO A 17 -5.49 -13.75 2.90
CA PRO A 17 -4.44 -14.35 3.71
C PRO A 17 -4.25 -15.86 3.49
N GLU A 18 -5.34 -16.62 3.55
CA GLU A 18 -5.32 -18.09 3.45
C GLU A 18 -4.95 -18.55 2.03
N GLN A 19 -5.42 -17.85 1.01
CA GLN A 19 -5.03 -18.13 -0.38
C GLN A 19 -3.54 -17.85 -0.61
N ALA A 20 -2.99 -16.81 0.03
CA ALA A 20 -1.57 -16.50 -0.05
C ALA A 20 -0.70 -17.56 0.63
N GLU A 21 -1.07 -18.00 1.83
CA GLU A 21 -0.39 -19.09 2.54
C GLU A 21 -0.45 -20.41 1.77
N ALA A 22 -1.64 -20.78 1.27
CA ALA A 22 -1.82 -22.00 0.48
C ALA A 22 -0.95 -21.98 -0.79
N HIS A 23 -0.83 -20.83 -1.45
CA HIS A 23 0.04 -20.68 -2.61
C HIS A 23 1.53 -20.87 -2.26
N VAL A 24 1.99 -20.33 -1.13
CA VAL A 24 3.37 -20.52 -0.67
C VAL A 24 3.63 -22.01 -0.36
N ALA A 25 2.72 -22.67 0.35
CA ALA A 25 2.83 -24.10 0.66
C ALA A 25 2.88 -24.95 -0.62
N GLU A 26 2.04 -24.64 -1.61
CA GLU A 26 2.04 -25.32 -2.92
C GLU A 26 3.38 -25.15 -3.65
N VAL A 27 3.93 -23.93 -3.69
CA VAL A 27 5.19 -23.63 -4.38
C VAL A 27 6.39 -24.28 -3.69
N LEU A 28 6.38 -24.37 -2.37
CA LEU A 28 7.48 -25.00 -1.60
C LEU A 28 7.50 -26.53 -1.73
N GLY A 29 6.36 -27.18 -1.97
CA GLY A 29 6.28 -28.63 -2.09
C GLY A 29 6.43 -29.34 -0.73
N GLU A 30 7.31 -30.34 -0.65
CA GLU A 30 7.54 -31.10 0.59
C GLU A 30 8.49 -30.37 1.55
N TYR A 31 8.06 -30.21 2.80
CA TYR A 31 8.84 -29.62 3.89
C TYR A 31 8.47 -30.27 5.23
N ASP A 32 9.38 -30.26 6.20
CA ASP A 32 9.12 -30.78 7.55
C ASP A 32 8.17 -29.88 8.35
N GLN A 33 8.35 -28.55 8.24
CA GLN A 33 7.56 -27.56 8.95
C GLN A 33 7.47 -26.23 8.17
N LEU A 34 6.29 -25.63 8.17
CA LEU A 34 6.05 -24.25 7.71
C LEU A 34 5.52 -23.43 8.89
N ILE A 35 6.15 -22.29 9.15
CA ILE A 35 5.76 -21.35 10.21
C ILE A 35 5.48 -20.01 9.53
N VAL A 36 4.33 -19.41 9.85
CA VAL A 36 4.00 -18.03 9.45
C VAL A 36 4.44 -17.10 10.58
N ASP A 37 5.59 -16.44 10.40
CA ASP A 37 6.17 -15.56 11.41
C ASP A 37 5.51 -14.17 11.46
N ASP A 38 5.07 -13.67 10.30
CA ASP A 38 4.37 -12.39 10.16
C ASP A 38 3.38 -12.43 9.00
N HIS A 39 2.25 -11.76 9.16
CA HIS A 39 1.25 -11.64 8.12
C HIS A 39 0.56 -10.29 8.14
N ALA A 40 0.63 -9.60 7.00
CA ALA A 40 0.07 -8.28 6.83
C ALA A 40 -0.91 -8.29 5.64
N PRO A 41 -2.24 -8.28 5.87
CA PRO A 41 -3.22 -8.29 4.79
C PRO A 41 -3.08 -7.07 3.86
N PRO A 42 -3.38 -7.23 2.56
CA PRO A 42 -3.31 -6.15 1.59
C PRO A 42 -4.52 -5.20 1.72
N ALA A 43 -4.43 -4.04 1.05
CA ALA A 43 -5.51 -3.05 1.02
C ALA A 43 -5.92 -2.73 -0.41
N MET A 44 -7.23 -2.73 -0.70
CA MET A 44 -7.75 -2.17 -1.94
C MET A 44 -7.58 -0.64 -1.93
N PRO A 45 -7.24 0.01 -3.07
CA PRO A 45 -6.94 1.44 -3.11
C PRO A 45 -8.19 2.35 -2.97
N ALA A 46 -9.39 1.78 -2.91
CA ALA A 46 -10.66 2.49 -2.69
C ALA A 46 -10.93 3.69 -3.63
N LEU A 47 -10.42 3.66 -4.86
CA LEU A 47 -10.46 4.78 -5.81
C LEU A 47 -11.86 5.21 -6.27
N THR A 48 -12.89 4.40 -6.00
CA THR A 48 -14.29 4.74 -6.25
C THR A 48 -14.91 5.61 -5.16
N HIS A 49 -14.22 5.80 -4.03
CA HIS A 49 -14.70 6.63 -2.94
C HIS A 49 -14.75 8.11 -3.37
N PRO A 50 -15.87 8.83 -3.15
CA PRO A 50 -16.04 10.20 -3.66
C PRO A 50 -14.92 11.17 -3.25
N LEU A 51 -14.47 11.15 -1.98
CA LEU A 51 -13.35 11.98 -1.52
C LEU A 51 -12.06 11.71 -2.31
N LEU A 52 -11.69 10.44 -2.48
CA LEU A 52 -10.44 10.07 -3.15
C LEU A 52 -10.53 10.39 -4.64
N ARG A 53 -11.69 10.17 -5.25
CA ARG A 53 -11.94 10.49 -6.65
C ARG A 53 -11.80 11.98 -6.93
N GLN A 54 -12.39 12.84 -6.08
CA GLN A 54 -12.29 14.29 -6.25
C GLN A 54 -10.87 14.80 -6.01
N LEU A 55 -10.17 14.27 -5.01
CA LEU A 55 -8.75 14.58 -4.78
C LEU A 55 -7.91 14.34 -6.05
N ILE A 56 -8.11 13.20 -6.70
CA ILE A 56 -7.40 12.82 -7.93
C ILE A 56 -7.79 13.73 -9.10
N ASP A 57 -9.09 13.84 -9.39
CA ASP A 57 -9.58 14.49 -10.61
C ASP A 57 -9.32 16.01 -10.59
N ARG A 58 -9.51 16.68 -9.45
CA ARG A 58 -9.35 18.14 -9.34
C ARG A 58 -7.89 18.59 -9.38
N ASN A 59 -7.00 17.75 -8.88
CA ASN A 59 -5.57 18.06 -8.77
C ASN A 59 -4.73 17.34 -9.84
N ASN A 60 -5.38 16.66 -10.79
CA ASN A 60 -4.74 15.90 -11.87
C ASN A 60 -3.62 14.97 -11.36
N LEU A 61 -3.91 14.24 -10.28
CA LEU A 61 -2.92 13.39 -9.61
C LEU A 61 -2.71 12.08 -10.36
N GLU A 62 -1.45 11.67 -10.47
CA GLU A 62 -1.11 10.35 -11.00
C GLU A 62 -1.38 9.26 -9.95
N VAL A 63 -2.14 8.23 -10.33
CA VAL A 63 -2.43 7.08 -9.46
C VAL A 63 -1.49 5.94 -9.81
N ARG A 64 -0.72 5.48 -8.82
CA ARG A 64 0.18 4.33 -8.94
C ARG A 64 -0.13 3.28 -7.87
N ALA A 65 0.09 2.02 -8.20
CA ALA A 65 0.01 0.94 -7.21
C ALA A 65 1.15 1.04 -6.19
N LYS A 66 0.83 0.95 -4.90
CA LYS A 66 1.84 0.82 -3.84
C LYS A 66 2.21 -0.66 -3.69
N LEU A 67 3.48 -0.99 -3.95
CA LEU A 67 4.00 -2.36 -3.83
C LEU A 67 4.52 -2.69 -2.41
N GLY A 68 4.64 -1.67 -1.57
CA GLY A 68 4.93 -1.80 -0.14
C GLY A 68 3.65 -1.95 0.68
N TRP A 69 3.74 -2.67 1.81
CA TRP A 69 2.67 -2.64 2.81
C TRP A 69 2.69 -1.31 3.57
N THR A 70 1.52 -0.75 3.87
CA THR A 70 1.37 0.45 4.70
C THR A 70 0.16 0.31 5.61
N ASP A 71 0.03 1.21 6.61
CA ASP A 71 -1.09 1.20 7.54
C ASP A 71 -2.47 1.44 6.89
N VAL A 72 -2.53 1.77 5.59
CA VAL A 72 -3.78 1.76 4.79
C VAL A 72 -4.51 0.43 4.92
N ALA A 73 -3.80 -0.70 5.05
CA ALA A 73 -4.41 -2.00 5.30
C ALA A 73 -5.18 -2.06 6.62
N ARG A 74 -4.75 -1.35 7.66
CA ARG A 74 -5.49 -1.29 8.94
C ARG A 74 -6.83 -0.58 8.79
N PHE A 75 -6.89 0.46 7.96
CA PHE A 75 -8.16 1.13 7.63
C PHE A 75 -9.09 0.19 6.87
N ALA A 76 -8.57 -0.55 5.88
CA ALA A 76 -9.35 -1.51 5.11
C ALA A 76 -9.97 -2.62 5.98
N VAL A 77 -9.20 -3.16 6.95
CA VAL A 77 -9.72 -4.15 7.94
C VAL A 77 -10.89 -3.59 8.76
N ASN A 78 -10.92 -2.28 8.99
CA ASN A 78 -12.01 -1.61 9.71
C ASN A 78 -13.10 -1.06 8.78
N GLY A 79 -13.09 -1.42 7.50
CA GLY A 79 -14.08 -0.96 6.52
C GLY A 79 -13.96 0.54 6.16
N ILE A 80 -12.82 1.16 6.43
CA ILE A 80 -12.57 2.58 6.15
C ILE A 80 -11.81 2.69 4.81
N PRO A 81 -12.40 3.35 3.78
CA PRO A 81 -11.71 3.65 2.53
C PRO A 81 -10.45 4.49 2.76
N ALA A 82 -9.29 4.03 2.28
CA ALA A 82 -8.02 4.71 2.46
C ALA A 82 -7.07 4.51 1.27
N SER A 83 -6.19 5.47 1.06
CA SER A 83 -5.15 5.45 0.02
C SER A 83 -3.91 6.20 0.51
N ASN A 84 -2.75 5.85 -0.02
CA ASN A 84 -1.50 6.56 0.28
C ASN A 84 -1.41 7.83 -0.59
N PHE A 85 -1.18 8.98 0.02
CA PHE A 85 -0.96 10.24 -0.68
C PHE A 85 0.09 11.07 0.07
N GLY A 86 1.15 11.48 -0.63
CA GLY A 86 2.29 12.17 -0.03
C GLY A 86 3.31 12.60 -1.07
N ALA A 87 4.26 13.44 -0.65
CA ALA A 87 5.29 14.01 -1.53
C ALA A 87 6.52 13.10 -1.63
N GLY A 88 7.26 13.25 -2.73
CA GLY A 88 8.52 12.54 -2.98
C GLY A 88 8.36 11.15 -3.61
N ASP A 89 9.49 10.58 -4.04
CA ASP A 89 9.55 9.23 -4.57
C ASP A 89 9.79 8.20 -3.45
N ALA A 90 8.83 7.30 -3.27
CA ALA A 90 8.95 6.23 -2.28
C ALA A 90 10.05 5.20 -2.61
N SER A 91 10.59 5.17 -3.83
CA SER A 91 11.63 4.23 -4.25
C SER A 91 13.00 4.52 -3.64
N ILE A 92 13.23 5.77 -3.21
CA ILE A 92 14.50 6.22 -2.61
C ILE A 92 14.44 6.34 -1.08
N ALA A 93 13.32 5.96 -0.46
CA ALA A 93 13.16 5.95 0.98
C ALA A 93 14.22 5.04 1.64
N HIS A 94 14.78 5.49 2.76
CA HIS A 94 15.84 4.82 3.52
C HIS A 94 17.16 4.63 2.76
N THR A 95 17.36 5.35 1.65
CA THR A 95 18.65 5.38 0.95
C THR A 95 19.47 6.60 1.40
N GLN A 96 20.78 6.59 1.16
CA GLN A 96 21.63 7.76 1.43
C GLN A 96 21.22 8.99 0.60
N GLY A 97 20.59 8.77 -0.56
CA GLY A 97 20.13 9.80 -1.47
C GLY A 97 18.65 10.13 -1.31
N GLU A 98 18.05 9.91 -0.12
CA GLU A 98 16.66 10.28 0.14
C GLU A 98 16.50 11.81 0.13
N PHE A 99 15.59 12.31 -0.70
CA PHE A 99 15.21 13.73 -0.75
C PHE A 99 13.75 13.89 -1.17
N VAL A 100 13.26 15.12 -1.03
CA VAL A 100 11.97 15.56 -1.56
C VAL A 100 12.15 16.97 -2.10
N GLU A 101 11.55 17.26 -3.23
CA GLU A 101 11.60 18.60 -3.83
C GLU A 101 10.51 19.50 -3.26
N ARG A 102 10.81 20.79 -3.14
CA ARG A 102 9.88 21.77 -2.59
C ARG A 102 8.53 21.78 -3.32
N HIS A 103 8.55 21.69 -4.65
CA HIS A 103 7.33 21.72 -5.45
C HIS A 103 6.42 20.52 -5.20
N GLU A 104 6.97 19.36 -4.82
CA GLU A 104 6.18 18.16 -4.48
C GLU A 104 5.42 18.38 -3.17
N ILE A 105 6.06 19.03 -2.19
CA ILE A 105 5.43 19.41 -0.93
C ILE A 105 4.30 20.42 -1.18
N GLU A 106 4.57 21.44 -1.99
CA GLU A 106 3.58 22.48 -2.34
C GLU A 106 2.37 21.87 -3.07
N LEU A 107 2.58 20.92 -3.98
CA LEU A 107 1.51 20.20 -4.68
C LEU A 107 0.61 19.43 -3.70
N VAL A 108 1.21 18.63 -2.81
CA VAL A 108 0.44 17.84 -1.83
C VAL A 108 -0.33 18.75 -0.88
N TYR A 109 0.31 19.82 -0.41
CA TYR A 109 -0.34 20.82 0.43
C TYR A 109 -1.56 21.45 -0.27
N SER A 110 -1.38 21.93 -1.51
CA SER A 110 -2.47 22.53 -2.29
C SER A 110 -3.62 21.56 -2.53
N ALA A 111 -3.34 20.30 -2.85
CA ALA A 111 -4.37 19.29 -3.08
C ALA A 111 -5.18 18.96 -1.81
N LEU A 112 -4.52 18.89 -0.65
CA LEU A 112 -5.21 18.70 0.63
C LEU A 112 -6.04 19.93 1.01
N LEU A 113 -5.50 21.14 0.81
CA LEU A 113 -6.22 22.38 1.11
C LEU A 113 -7.47 22.55 0.22
N ASP A 114 -7.34 22.23 -1.07
CA ASP A 114 -8.44 22.19 -2.03
C ASP A 114 -9.55 21.24 -1.56
N LEU A 115 -9.20 20.00 -1.20
CA LEU A 115 -10.17 19.02 -0.72
C LEU A 115 -10.85 19.45 0.60
N LEU A 116 -10.11 20.05 1.53
CA LEU A 116 -10.66 20.50 2.82
C LEU A 116 -11.62 21.68 2.69
N ASN A 117 -11.34 22.61 1.78
CA ASN A 117 -12.17 23.80 1.59
C ASN A 117 -13.44 23.50 0.80
N GLU A 118 -13.36 22.59 -0.16
CA GLU A 118 -14.40 22.41 -1.18
C GLU A 118 -15.17 21.10 -1.00
N GLY A 119 -14.64 20.17 -0.21
CA GLY A 119 -15.32 18.94 0.23
C GLY A 119 -15.63 17.97 -0.91
N VAL A 120 -16.71 17.20 -0.73
CA VAL A 120 -17.32 16.35 -1.75
C VAL A 120 -18.64 16.99 -2.15
N SER A 121 -18.73 17.46 -3.39
CA SER A 121 -20.01 17.83 -4.03
C SER A 121 -20.93 16.63 -4.22
#